data_AF-A0A8T6REA8-F1
#
_entry.id   AF-A0A8T6REA8-F1
#
_cell.length_a   1.000
_cell.length_b   1.000
_cell.length_c   1.000
_cell.angle_alpha   90.00
_cell.angle_beta   90.00
_cell.angle_gamma   90.00
#
_symmetry.space_group_name_H-M   'P 1'
#
loop_
_entity.id
_entity.type
_entity.pdbx_description
1 polymer ?
#
loop_
_entity_poly.entity_id
_entity_poly.type
_entity_poly.pdbx_seq_one_letter_code
_entity_poly.pdbx_strand_id
1 'polypeptide(L)'
;MEASLRDMLKHGRKFERMRTDEPGVFVRKIPRSGDEPAYLAVEINPTDEHGNPTKKIGVIIQNLDELNAIREIISNKEIDGVFKAIEKMDSPGRSW
;
A
#
# COMPACT_ATOMS: atom_id res chain seq x y z
N MET A 1 -19.92 -1.44 0.29
CA MET A 1 -18.61 -0.80 0.03
C MET A 1 -18.74 0.70 -0.22
N GLU A 2 -19.38 1.16 -1.30
CA GLU A 2 -19.40 2.59 -1.66
C GLU A 2 -19.87 3.54 -0.53
N ALA A 3 -20.96 3.20 0.16
CA ALA A 3 -21.47 4.01 1.28
C ALA A 3 -20.43 4.17 2.41
N SER A 4 -19.74 3.08 2.78
CA SER A 4 -18.67 3.07 3.78
C SER A 4 -17.47 3.92 3.34
N LEU A 5 -17.13 3.90 2.05
CA LEU A 5 -16.06 4.74 1.50
C LEU A 5 -16.44 6.23 1.57
N ARG A 6 -17.68 6.58 1.19
CA ARG A 6 -18.16 7.96 1.30
C ARG A 6 -18.17 8.45 2.75
N ASP A 7 -18.58 7.58 3.68
CA ASP A 7 -18.54 7.88 5.12
C ASP A 7 -17.11 8.08 5.61
N MET A 8 -16.19 7.16 5.31
CA MET A 8 -14.77 7.27 5.66
C MET A 8 -14.15 8.56 5.10
N LEU A 9 -14.41 8.90 3.83
CA LEU A 9 -13.89 10.12 3.22
C LEU A 9 -14.36 11.38 3.96
N LYS A 10 -15.63 11.43 4.38
CA LYS A 10 -16.20 12.59 5.08
C LYS A 10 -15.82 12.63 6.56
N HIS A 11 -15.93 11.50 7.26
CA HIS A 11 -15.94 11.43 8.72
C HIS A 11 -14.78 10.62 9.32
N GLY A 12 -14.09 9.82 8.52
CA GLY A 12 -12.94 9.02 8.97
C GLY A 12 -11.79 9.86 9.53
N ARG A 13 -11.00 9.26 10.42
CA ARG A 13 -9.82 9.88 11.04
C ARG A 13 -8.70 10.08 10.03
N LYS A 14 -7.77 11.00 10.33
CA LYS A 14 -6.56 11.19 9.52
C LYS A 14 -5.79 9.88 9.44
N PHE A 15 -5.44 9.45 8.22
CA PHE A 15 -4.74 8.18 7.96
C PHE A 15 -5.48 6.94 8.44
N GLU A 16 -6.81 7.02 8.58
CA GLU A 16 -7.62 5.85 8.86
C GLU A 16 -7.43 4.78 7.78
N ARG A 17 -7.43 3.52 8.22
CA ARG A 17 -7.30 2.34 7.38
C ARG A 17 -8.56 1.49 7.55
N MET A 18 -9.17 1.12 6.44
CA MET A 18 -10.32 0.22 6.36
C MET A 18 -9.88 -1.07 5.65
N ARG A 19 -10.19 -2.23 6.22
CA ARG A 19 -9.90 -3.54 5.61
C ARG A 19 -10.84 -3.78 4.43
N THR A 20 -10.34 -4.51 3.42
CA THR A 20 -11.17 -5.09 2.37
C THR A 20 -11.24 -6.60 2.54
N ASP A 21 -12.08 -7.27 1.75
CA ASP A 21 -12.16 -8.73 1.73
C ASP A 21 -10.92 -9.38 1.09
N GLU A 22 -10.12 -8.61 0.34
CA GLU A 22 -8.87 -9.08 -0.27
C GLU A 22 -7.70 -8.88 0.72
N PRO A 23 -7.04 -9.97 1.18
CA PRO A 23 -5.90 -9.87 2.09
C PRO A 23 -4.79 -8.99 1.51
N GLY A 24 -4.26 -8.10 2.36
CA GLY A 24 -3.21 -7.17 1.99
C GLY A 24 -3.66 -5.96 1.16
N VAL A 25 -4.96 -5.84 0.87
CA VAL A 25 -5.56 -4.66 0.25
C VAL A 25 -6.38 -3.91 1.29
N PHE A 26 -6.02 -2.64 1.50
CA PHE A 26 -6.70 -1.76 2.43
C PHE A 26 -7.11 -0.47 1.72
N VAL A 27 -8.16 0.17 2.22
CA VAL A 27 -8.49 1.55 1.85
C VAL A 27 -7.91 2.47 2.91
N ARG A 28 -7.18 3.50 2.50
CA ARG A 28 -6.58 4.48 3.40
C ARG A 28 -7.09 5.88 3.11
N LYS A 29 -7.46 6.62 4.16
CA LYS A 29 -7.84 8.02 4.07
C LYS A 29 -6.60 8.89 4.12
N ILE A 30 -6.33 9.62 3.06
CA ILE A 30 -5.30 10.65 3.05
C ILE A 30 -5.96 11.98 3.43
N PRO A 31 -5.53 12.63 4.53
CA PRO A 31 -6.10 13.89 4.95
C PRO A 31 -5.73 15.00 3.95
N ARG A 32 -6.56 16.05 3.92
CA ARG A 32 -6.25 17.30 3.20
C ARG A 32 -4.86 17.80 3.58
N SER A 33 -4.09 18.23 2.59
CA SER A 33 -2.74 18.77 2.74
C SER A 33 -2.55 19.99 1.85
N GLY A 34 -2.35 21.17 2.44
CA GLY A 34 -2.33 22.42 1.68
C GLY A 34 -3.66 22.63 0.95
N ASP A 35 -3.59 22.78 -0.37
CA ASP A 35 -4.75 22.94 -1.25
C ASP A 35 -5.36 21.61 -1.72
N GLU A 36 -4.65 20.49 -1.57
CA GLU A 36 -5.12 19.17 -1.99
C GLU A 36 -6.24 18.66 -1.05
N PRO A 37 -7.44 18.34 -1.56
CA PRO A 37 -8.53 17.84 -0.73
C PRO A 37 -8.19 16.46 -0.15
N ALA A 38 -8.91 16.07 0.91
CA ALA A 38 -8.81 14.70 1.41
C ALA A 38 -9.30 13.73 0.33
N TYR A 39 -8.66 12.56 0.25
CA TYR A 39 -9.02 11.51 -0.70
C TYR A 39 -8.83 10.12 -0.09
N LEU A 40 -9.36 9.10 -0.77
CA LEU A 40 -9.12 7.70 -0.44
C LEU A 40 -8.11 7.13 -1.43
N ALA A 41 -7.22 6.29 -0.94
CA ALA A 41 -6.25 5.55 -1.73
C ALA A 41 -6.31 4.06 -1.36
N VAL A 42 -5.76 3.21 -2.23
CA VAL A 42 -5.50 1.82 -1.91
C VAL A 42 -4.13 1.72 -1.24
N GLU A 43 -4.04 1.03 -0.12
CA GLU A 43 -2.77 0.61 0.48
C GLU A 43 -2.57 -0.88 0.22
N ILE A 44 -1.46 -1.23 -0.45
CA ILE A 44 -0.99 -2.60 -0.61
C ILE A 44 0.05 -2.91 0.45
N ASN A 45 -0.20 -3.92 1.27
CA ASN A 45 0.68 -4.29 2.38
C ASN A 45 0.55 -5.80 2.63
N PRO A 46 1.62 -6.60 2.46
CA PRO A 46 1.56 -8.02 2.73
C PRO A 46 1.04 -8.29 4.13
N THR A 47 0.26 -9.34 4.32
CA THR A 47 -0.27 -9.71 5.63
C THR A 47 0.42 -10.94 6.21
N ASP A 48 0.49 -11.00 7.54
CA ASP A 48 0.82 -12.22 8.26
C ASP A 48 -0.32 -13.25 8.19
N GLU A 49 -0.11 -14.40 8.83
CA GLU A 49 -1.09 -15.49 8.94
C GLU A 49 -2.40 -15.10 9.64
N HIS A 50 -2.43 -13.97 10.35
CA HIS A 50 -3.60 -13.42 11.02
C HIS A 50 -4.27 -12.29 10.22
N GLY A 51 -3.79 -12.01 9.00
CA GLY A 51 -4.30 -10.94 8.16
C GLY A 51 -3.90 -9.54 8.64
N ASN A 52 -2.89 -9.41 9.49
CA ASN A 52 -2.35 -8.11 9.90
C ASN A 52 -1.28 -7.64 8.93
N PRO A 53 -1.23 -6.35 8.58
CA PRO A 53 -0.21 -5.82 7.69
C PRO A 53 1.19 -5.95 8.31
N THR A 54 2.13 -6.46 7.52
CA THR A 54 3.54 -6.64 7.90
C THR A 54 4.30 -5.32 8.03
N LYS A 55 3.84 -4.25 7.35
CA LYS A 55 4.44 -2.91 7.45
C LYS A 55 3.51 -1.92 8.15
N LYS A 56 4.09 -0.95 8.87
CA LYS A 56 3.34 0.18 9.46
C LYS A 56 2.61 0.98 8.37
N ILE A 57 3.26 1.20 7.24
CA ILE A 57 2.73 1.86 6.04
C ILE A 57 3.14 1.01 4.84
N GLY A 58 2.14 0.53 4.08
CA GLY A 58 2.33 -0.15 2.81
C GLY A 58 2.53 0.81 1.65
N VAL A 59 2.46 0.29 0.43
CA VAL A 59 2.50 1.09 -0.79
C VAL A 59 1.13 1.73 -1.00
N ILE A 60 1.09 3.06 -1.04
CA ILE A 60 -0.15 3.81 -1.30
C ILE A 60 -0.27 4.05 -2.79
N ILE A 61 -1.42 3.67 -3.36
CA ILE A 61 -1.75 3.77 -4.77
C ILE A 61 -3.04 4.58 -4.89
N GLN A 62 -2.98 5.71 -5.57
CA GLN A 62 -4.05 6.69 -5.62
C GLN A 62 -5.10 6.36 -6.68
N ASN A 63 -4.70 5.77 -7.80
CA ASN A 63 -5.58 5.51 -8.94
C ASN A 63 -5.17 4.26 -9.74
N LEU A 64 -6.01 3.90 -10.72
CA LEU A 64 -5.82 2.70 -11.52
C LEU A 64 -4.63 2.79 -12.49
N ASP A 65 -4.33 4.00 -13.00
CA ASP A 65 -3.19 4.19 -13.91
C ASP A 65 -1.87 3.96 -13.19
N GLU A 66 -1.73 4.49 -11.97
CA GLU A 66 -0.60 4.21 -11.09
C GLU A 66 -0.48 2.72 -10.77
N LEU A 67 -1.61 2.05 -10.47
CA LEU A 67 -1.61 0.61 -10.23
C LEU A 67 -1.11 -0.17 -11.45
N ASN A 68 -1.55 0.20 -12.66
CA ASN A 68 -1.14 -0.45 -13.89
C ASN A 68 0.34 -0.22 -14.20
N ALA A 69 0.84 1.00 -14.02
CA ALA A 69 2.26 1.31 -14.17
C ALA A 69 3.12 0.50 -13.17
N ILE A 70 2.69 0.41 -11.91
CA ILE A 70 3.37 -0.41 -10.90
C ILE A 70 3.35 -1.88 -11.30
N ARG A 71 2.21 -2.40 -11.78
CA ARG A 71 2.09 -3.80 -12.25
C ARG A 71 3.08 -4.11 -13.37
N GLU A 72 3.27 -3.21 -14.33
CA GLU A 72 4.25 -3.37 -15.40
C GLU A 72 5.68 -3.43 -14.86
N ILE A 73 6.03 -2.53 -13.92
CA ILE A 73 7.36 -2.50 -13.29
C ILE A 73 7.64 -3.78 -12.52
N ILE A 74 6.72 -4.21 -11.64
CA ILE A 74 6.94 -5.40 -10.79
C ILE A 74 6.87 -6.72 -11.57
N SER A 75 6.26 -6.73 -12.75
CA SER A 75 6.23 -7.92 -13.62
C SER A 75 7.54 -8.09 -14.41
N ASN A 76 8.45 -7.12 -14.35
CA ASN A 76 9.74 -7.16 -15.03
C ASN A 76 10.77 -7.97 -14.22
N LYS A 77 11.27 -9.07 -14.80
CA LYS A 77 12.26 -9.98 -14.18
C LYS A 77 13.58 -9.32 -13.78
N GLU A 78 13.93 -8.18 -14.37
CA GLU A 78 15.14 -7.44 -13.99
C GLU A 78 15.10 -6.99 -12.52
N ILE A 79 13.90 -6.77 -11.96
CA ILE A 79 13.75 -6.37 -10.55
C ILE A 79 14.28 -7.46 -9.60
N ASP A 80 14.08 -8.74 -9.93
CA ASP A 80 14.59 -9.87 -9.15
C ASP A 80 16.12 -9.90 -9.17
N GLY A 81 16.72 -9.55 -10.32
CA GLY A 81 18.17 -9.46 -10.47
C GLY A 81 18.76 -8.38 -9.56
N VAL A 82 18.11 -7.22 -9.50
CA VAL A 82 18.50 -6.12 -8.60
C VAL A 82 18.40 -6.55 -7.14
N PHE A 83 17.29 -7.17 -6.71
CA PHE A 83 17.14 -7.64 -5.34
C PHE A 83 18.20 -8.68 -4.97
N LYS A 84 18.43 -9.69 -5.81
CA LYS A 84 19.47 -10.71 -5.58
C LYS A 84 20.88 -10.10 -5.50
N ALA A 85 21.16 -9.05 -6.26
CA ALA A 85 22.43 -8.34 -6.17
C ALA A 85 22.58 -7.62 -4.82
N ILE A 86 21.53 -6.95 -4.35
CA ILE A 86 21.49 -6.29 -3.03
C ILE A 86 21.65 -7.30 -1.90
N GLU A 87 20.89 -8.40 -1.92
CA GLU A 87 20.95 -9.47 -0.91
C GLU A 87 22.34 -10.11 -0.79
N LYS A 88 23.12 -10.14 -1.87
CA LYS A 88 24.52 -10.63 -1.83
C LYS A 88 25.48 -9.64 -1.16
N MET A 89 25.16 -8.35 -1.17
CA MET A 89 25.99 -7.29 -0.58
C MET A 89 25.64 -7.04 0.89
N ASP A 90 24.38 -7.25 1.27
CA ASP A 90 23.97 -7.19 2.66
C ASP A 90 24.47 -8.46 3.41
N SER A 91 25.37 -8.27 4.38
CA SER A 91 25.82 -9.35 5.26
C SER A 91 24.64 -10.01 5.99
N PRO A 92 24.69 -11.33 6.31
CA PRO A 92 23.59 -12.11 6.88
C PRO A 92 23.11 -11.70 8.29
N GLY A 93 23.45 -10.51 8.77
CA GLY A 93 23.11 -10.00 10.10
C GLY A 93 22.07 -8.87 10.13
N ARG A 94 21.52 -8.43 8.99
CA ARG A 94 20.49 -7.38 8.97
C ARG A 94 19.13 -7.98 8.60
N SER A 95 18.44 -8.50 9.62
CA SER A 95 17.03 -8.90 9.52
C SER A 95 16.14 -7.66 9.44
N TRP A 96 15.29 -7.58 8.41
CA TRP A 96 14.17 -6.64 8.33
C TRP A 96 12.95 -7.18 9.07
#